data_AF-A0A2G9M1F1-F1
#
_entry.id   AF-A0A2G9M1F1-F1
#
_cell.length_a   1.000
_cell.length_b   1.000
_cell.length_c   1.000
_cell.angle_alpha   90.00
_cell.angle_beta   90.00
_cell.angle_gamma   90.00
#
_symmetry.space_group_name_H-M   'P 1'
#
loop_
_entity.id
_entity.type
_entity.pdbx_description
1 polymer ?
#
loop_
_entity_poly.entity_id
_entity_poly.type
_entity_poly.pdbx_seq_one_letter_code
_entity_poly.pdbx_strand_id
1 'polypeptide(L)'
;VEQTANITGKLLPSVLYPDSYIHFNYNPSVAEIEFNRIPITVESMPAGNNISEVRVYIPPDSLVISAKATSYSANKWTANVSVSNIAGVTTAYLLSEYGKSFVPLGDPFTVDIPGSLFVSGVNNTVTTITGVNPKNLTGGSVDNRLIYTMLLTGSVDYDRVFKRADGCRWRLDFEDGSNQTFNAPPLYNGSKSCYYINGGYDSGDAVDDAVYRLLSRLDVDGDGLVDVTIRGDQLAIEAFAIPNVPSLWGPGIVEVRVWAR
;
A
#
# COMPACT_ATOMS: atom_id res chain seq x y z
N VAL A 1 -9.30 -10.20 -8.58
CA VAL A 1 -10.17 -11.42 -8.57
C VAL A 1 -10.50 -11.73 -10.02
N GLU A 2 -9.91 -12.76 -10.61
CA GLU A 2 -10.22 -13.15 -12.00
C GLU A 2 -11.61 -13.79 -12.08
N GLN A 3 -12.36 -13.42 -13.12
CA GLN A 3 -13.68 -13.99 -13.42
C GLN A 3 -13.61 -14.69 -14.77
N THR A 4 -13.77 -16.01 -14.77
CA THR A 4 -13.82 -16.82 -15.99
C THR A 4 -15.28 -17.18 -16.27
N ALA A 5 -15.82 -16.72 -17.40
CA ALA A 5 -17.14 -17.11 -17.86
C ALA A 5 -17.03 -18.41 -18.68
N ASN A 6 -17.54 -19.51 -18.15
CA ASN A 6 -17.53 -20.80 -18.84
C ASN A 6 -18.83 -20.96 -19.63
N ILE A 7 -18.78 -20.74 -20.95
CA ILE A 7 -19.95 -20.82 -21.83
C ILE A 7 -20.14 -22.29 -22.23
N THR A 8 -21.26 -22.88 -21.82
CA THR A 8 -21.66 -24.23 -22.25
C THR A 8 -22.81 -24.14 -23.26
N GLY A 9 -22.65 -24.81 -24.41
CA GLY A 9 -23.64 -24.83 -25.49
C GLY A 9 -23.10 -24.36 -26.84
N LYS A 10 -23.90 -24.55 -27.90
CA LYS A 10 -23.59 -24.03 -29.25
C LYS A 10 -23.84 -22.52 -29.25
N LEU A 11 -22.81 -21.72 -29.45
CA LEU A 11 -22.95 -20.29 -29.71
C LEU A 11 -23.69 -20.10 -31.03
N LEU A 12 -25.00 -19.82 -30.94
CA LEU A 12 -25.78 -19.36 -32.08
C LEU A 12 -25.51 -17.85 -32.22
N PRO A 13 -25.36 -17.33 -33.45
CA PRO A 13 -25.26 -15.89 -33.66
C PRO A 13 -26.50 -15.21 -33.08
N SER A 14 -26.33 -14.43 -32.00
CA SER A 14 -27.39 -13.63 -31.42
C SER A 14 -27.17 -12.16 -31.75
N VAL A 15 -28.26 -11.44 -32.01
CA VAL A 15 -28.22 -9.98 -32.15
C VAL A 15 -28.10 -9.38 -30.76
N LEU A 16 -27.07 -8.56 -30.55
CA LEU A 16 -26.94 -7.75 -29.34
C LEU A 16 -27.91 -6.58 -29.47
N TYR A 17 -28.97 -6.56 -28.67
CA TYR A 17 -29.94 -5.46 -28.66
C TYR A 17 -29.41 -4.33 -27.76
N PRO A 18 -29.85 -3.07 -27.97
CA PRO A 18 -29.39 -1.93 -27.15
C PRO A 18 -29.66 -2.06 -25.64
N ASP A 19 -30.59 -2.94 -25.26
CA ASP A 19 -30.98 -3.26 -23.88
C ASP A 19 -30.31 -4.54 -23.34
N SER A 20 -29.42 -5.16 -24.10
CA SER A 20 -28.69 -6.35 -23.66
C SER A 20 -27.59 -5.97 -22.66
N TYR A 21 -27.59 -6.61 -21.50
CA TYR A 21 -26.57 -6.44 -20.46
C TYR A 21 -26.18 -7.79 -19.85
N ILE A 22 -24.94 -7.86 -19.36
CA ILE A 22 -24.48 -9.00 -18.56
C ILE A 22 -24.75 -8.65 -17.10
N HIS A 23 -25.64 -9.42 -16.47
CA HIS A 23 -25.89 -9.33 -15.04
C HIS A 23 -25.13 -10.43 -14.31
N PHE A 24 -24.31 -10.05 -13.34
CA PHE A 24 -23.73 -11.00 -12.41
C PHE A 24 -23.73 -10.41 -11.00
N ASN A 25 -24.01 -11.27 -10.01
CA ASN A 25 -23.87 -10.93 -8.61
C ASN A 25 -22.48 -11.38 -8.15
N TYR A 26 -21.70 -10.46 -7.62
CA TYR A 26 -20.40 -10.75 -7.01
C TYR A 26 -20.39 -10.23 -5.59
N ASN A 27 -19.74 -10.98 -4.69
CA ASN A 27 -19.49 -10.53 -3.33
C ASN A 27 -17.98 -10.28 -3.18
N PRO A 28 -17.53 -9.02 -2.99
CA PRO A 28 -16.11 -8.74 -2.81
C PRO A 28 -15.56 -9.43 -1.57
N SER A 29 -14.50 -10.22 -1.75
CA SER A 29 -13.62 -10.56 -0.64
C SER A 29 -12.76 -9.35 -0.33
N VAL A 30 -13.31 -8.37 0.39
CA VAL A 30 -12.47 -7.34 1.02
C VAL A 30 -11.73 -8.08 2.13
N ALA A 31 -10.40 -8.18 2.02
CA ALA A 31 -9.60 -8.63 3.16
C ALA A 31 -9.96 -7.72 4.33
N GLU A 32 -10.43 -8.30 5.44
CA GLU A 32 -10.71 -7.49 6.63
C GLU A 32 -9.43 -6.74 6.99
N ILE A 33 -9.51 -5.42 7.10
CA ILE A 33 -8.37 -4.62 7.56
C ILE A 33 -8.08 -5.12 8.97
N GLU A 34 -6.92 -5.75 9.14
CA GLU A 34 -6.49 -6.22 10.46
C GLU A 34 -6.48 -5.03 11.43
N PHE A 35 -6.81 -5.30 12.69
CA PHE A 35 -6.73 -4.28 13.72
C PHE A 35 -5.33 -3.64 13.74
N ASN A 36 -5.27 -2.34 14.01
CA ASN A 36 -4.02 -1.56 14.06
C ASN A 36 -3.27 -1.47 12.71
N ARG A 37 -3.99 -1.62 11.59
CA ARG A 37 -3.46 -1.38 10.26
C ARG A 37 -4.11 -0.16 9.60
N ILE A 38 -3.30 0.67 8.95
CA ILE A 38 -3.71 1.83 8.18
C ILE A 38 -3.53 1.48 6.69
N PRO A 39 -4.62 1.44 5.89
CA PRO A 39 -4.52 1.23 4.46
C PRO A 39 -4.02 2.49 3.76
N ILE A 40 -2.96 2.36 2.96
CA ILE A 40 -2.40 3.41 2.12
C ILE A 40 -2.38 2.92 0.69
N THR A 41 -2.94 3.71 -0.22
CA THR A 41 -2.88 3.43 -1.65
C THR A 41 -1.87 4.34 -2.30
N VAL A 42 -0.86 3.73 -2.92
CA VAL A 42 0.26 4.41 -3.56
C VAL A 42 0.20 4.13 -5.06
N GLU A 43 0.45 5.17 -5.85
CA GLU A 43 0.69 5.07 -7.28
C GLU A 43 2.17 5.27 -7.56
N SER A 44 2.80 4.30 -8.24
CA SER A 44 4.20 4.40 -8.59
C SER A 44 4.44 5.49 -9.64
N MET A 45 5.68 5.96 -9.71
CA MET A 45 6.17 6.63 -10.91
C MET A 45 5.98 5.73 -12.15
N PRO A 46 5.85 6.32 -13.35
CA PRO A 46 5.90 5.57 -14.60
C PRO A 46 7.15 4.70 -14.69
N ALA A 47 7.03 3.54 -15.34
CA ALA A 47 8.16 2.62 -15.53
C ALA A 47 9.39 3.30 -16.17
N GLY A 48 9.17 4.27 -17.07
CA GLY A 48 10.24 5.07 -17.69
C GLY A 48 11.16 4.25 -18.61
N ASN A 49 10.80 3.01 -18.93
CA ASN A 49 11.60 2.11 -19.76
C ASN A 49 10.70 1.28 -20.70
N ASN A 50 11.30 0.82 -21.81
CA ASN A 50 10.57 0.06 -22.84
C ASN A 50 10.29 -1.40 -22.45
N ILE A 51 10.72 -1.86 -21.27
CA ILE A 51 10.46 -3.20 -20.73
C ILE A 51 9.27 -3.16 -19.76
N SER A 52 8.86 -1.95 -19.35
CA SER A 52 7.81 -1.65 -18.36
C SER A 52 8.05 -2.30 -17.00
N GLU A 53 9.28 -2.19 -16.51
CA GLU A 53 9.62 -2.55 -15.14
C GLU A 53 9.34 -1.38 -14.19
N VAL A 54 8.55 -1.64 -13.16
CA VAL A 54 8.31 -0.73 -12.04
C VAL A 54 8.92 -1.33 -10.79
N ARG A 55 9.79 -0.59 -10.12
CA ARG A 55 10.42 -1.01 -8.86
C ARG A 55 9.78 -0.25 -7.70
N VAL A 56 9.32 -0.98 -6.70
CA VAL A 56 8.73 -0.41 -5.48
C VAL A 56 9.36 -1.05 -4.25
N TYR A 57 9.66 -0.24 -3.25
CA TYR A 57 10.08 -0.71 -1.94
C TYR A 57 8.83 -0.93 -1.09
N ILE A 58 8.69 -2.12 -0.51
CA ILE A 58 7.61 -2.41 0.43
C ILE A 58 8.23 -2.38 1.83
N PRO A 59 7.84 -1.44 2.72
CA PRO A 59 8.42 -1.33 4.06
C PRO A 59 8.34 -2.62 4.87
N PRO A 60 9.25 -2.85 5.83
CA PRO A 60 9.11 -3.96 6.78
C PRO A 60 7.80 -3.81 7.58
N ASP A 61 7.28 -4.92 8.08
CA ASP A 61 6.02 -4.99 8.83
C ASP A 61 4.79 -4.44 8.08
N SER A 62 4.84 -4.31 6.76
CA SER A 62 3.69 -3.94 5.93
C SER A 62 3.15 -5.12 5.14
N LEU A 63 1.86 -5.06 4.77
CA LEU A 63 1.21 -6.10 3.96
C LEU A 63 0.53 -5.47 2.75
N VAL A 64 0.87 -5.90 1.54
CA VAL A 64 0.13 -5.51 0.33
C VAL A 64 -1.16 -6.33 0.25
N ILE A 65 -2.31 -5.66 0.22
CA ILE A 65 -3.63 -6.30 0.15
C ILE A 65 -4.24 -6.27 -1.25
N SER A 66 -3.82 -5.31 -2.08
CA SER A 66 -4.30 -5.14 -3.45
C SER A 66 -3.20 -4.49 -4.28
N ALA A 67 -2.99 -4.97 -5.50
CA ALA A 67 -2.09 -4.35 -6.46
C ALA A 67 -2.66 -4.48 -7.87
N LYS A 68 -2.41 -3.48 -8.70
CA LYS A 68 -2.85 -3.40 -10.09
C LYS A 68 -1.71 -2.85 -10.94
N ALA A 69 -1.34 -3.57 -11.97
CA ALA A 69 -0.44 -3.05 -13.01
C ALA A 69 -1.28 -2.44 -14.14
N THR A 70 -0.98 -1.21 -14.52
CA THR A 70 -1.55 -0.60 -15.73
C THR A 70 -0.71 -0.99 -16.94
N SER A 71 -1.37 -1.19 -18.07
CA SER A 71 -0.76 -1.60 -19.32
C SER A 71 -1.28 -0.74 -20.46
N TYR A 72 -0.39 0.08 -21.01
CA TYR A 72 -0.63 0.85 -22.22
C TYR A 72 -0.10 0.05 -23.42
N SER A 73 -0.97 -0.77 -23.99
CA SER A 73 -0.61 -1.77 -25.00
C SER A 73 -0.74 -1.29 -26.45
N ALA A 74 -1.39 -0.16 -26.70
CA ALA A 74 -1.66 0.42 -28.02
C ALA A 74 -2.26 -0.60 -29.01
N ASN A 75 -1.49 -1.06 -29.99
CA ASN A 75 -1.90 -2.07 -30.98
C ASN A 75 -1.50 -3.51 -30.61
N LYS A 76 -1.15 -3.73 -29.34
CA LYS A 76 -0.76 -5.01 -28.75
C LYS A 76 -1.71 -5.35 -27.59
N TRP A 77 -1.42 -6.44 -26.90
CA TRP A 77 -2.16 -6.91 -25.74
C TRP A 77 -1.24 -7.09 -24.55
N THR A 78 -1.74 -6.86 -23.34
CA THR A 78 -1.04 -7.24 -22.11
C THR A 78 -0.88 -8.75 -22.09
N ALA A 79 0.36 -9.21 -22.23
CA ALA A 79 0.66 -10.62 -22.46
C ALA A 79 1.10 -11.32 -21.18
N ASN A 80 1.93 -10.67 -20.37
CA ASN A 80 2.46 -11.23 -19.11
C ASN A 80 2.66 -10.11 -18.08
N VAL A 81 2.23 -10.36 -16.85
CA VAL A 81 2.58 -9.55 -15.69
C VAL A 81 3.22 -10.45 -14.65
N SER A 82 4.43 -10.09 -14.22
CA SER A 82 5.19 -10.86 -13.24
C SER A 82 5.75 -9.99 -12.14
N VAL A 83 5.83 -10.56 -10.92
CA VAL A 83 6.47 -9.94 -9.76
C VAL A 83 7.79 -10.66 -9.50
N SER A 84 8.87 -9.90 -9.38
CA SER A 84 10.21 -10.37 -9.06
C SER A 84 10.68 -9.76 -7.75
N ASN A 85 11.09 -10.60 -6.81
CA ASN A 85 11.67 -10.20 -5.53
C ASN A 85 12.66 -11.26 -5.05
N ILE A 86 13.03 -11.22 -3.76
CA ILE A 86 13.99 -12.15 -3.17
C ILE A 86 13.50 -13.62 -3.18
N ALA A 87 12.19 -13.86 -3.23
CA ALA A 87 11.60 -15.20 -3.33
C ALA A 87 11.63 -15.76 -4.76
N GLY A 88 12.00 -14.95 -5.75
CA GLY A 88 12.08 -15.32 -7.16
C GLY A 88 11.10 -14.53 -8.03
N VAL A 89 10.87 -15.05 -9.24
CA VAL A 89 9.94 -14.47 -10.22
C VAL A 89 8.67 -15.30 -10.23
N THR A 90 7.53 -14.67 -9.96
CA THR A 90 6.21 -15.29 -10.04
C THR A 90 5.34 -14.55 -11.05
N THR A 91 4.71 -15.30 -11.95
CA THR A 91 3.77 -14.75 -12.92
C THR A 91 2.41 -14.54 -12.25
N ALA A 92 1.94 -13.30 -12.25
CA ALA A 92 0.61 -12.92 -11.76
C ALA A 92 -0.46 -13.13 -12.83
N TYR A 93 -0.11 -12.95 -14.10
CA TYR A 93 -1.03 -13.06 -15.22
C TYR A 93 -0.30 -13.44 -16.49
N LEU A 94 -0.89 -14.36 -17.26
CA LEU A 94 -0.36 -14.79 -18.55
C LEU A 94 -1.50 -15.00 -19.55
N LEU A 95 -1.62 -14.10 -20.53
CA LEU A 95 -2.70 -14.15 -21.53
C LEU A 95 -2.68 -15.45 -22.36
N SER A 96 -1.51 -16.07 -22.54
CA SER A 96 -1.38 -17.31 -23.31
C SER A 96 -1.97 -18.54 -22.62
N GLU A 97 -2.33 -18.46 -21.34
CA GLU A 97 -3.08 -19.52 -20.65
C GLU A 97 -4.53 -19.62 -21.16
N TYR A 98 -5.09 -18.50 -21.64
CA TYR A 98 -6.46 -18.43 -22.14
C TYR A 98 -6.58 -18.70 -23.64
N GLY A 99 -5.49 -18.57 -24.40
CA GLY A 99 -5.49 -18.88 -25.81
C GLY A 99 -4.23 -18.43 -26.56
N LYS A 100 -4.04 -18.96 -27.77
CA LYS A 100 -2.87 -18.67 -28.61
C LYS A 100 -3.01 -17.40 -29.46
N SER A 101 -4.24 -16.94 -29.70
CA SER A 101 -4.54 -15.74 -30.46
C SER A 101 -5.04 -14.68 -29.50
N PHE A 102 -4.34 -13.55 -29.40
CA PHE A 102 -4.68 -12.50 -28.44
C PHE A 102 -5.85 -11.62 -28.89
N VAL A 103 -6.05 -11.48 -30.21
CA VAL A 103 -7.15 -10.70 -30.80
C VAL A 103 -8.54 -11.06 -30.24
N PRO A 104 -8.97 -12.34 -30.20
CA PRO A 104 -10.28 -12.68 -29.64
C PRO A 104 -10.35 -12.60 -28.11
N LEU A 105 -9.20 -12.60 -27.42
CA LEU A 105 -9.16 -12.56 -25.95
C LEU A 105 -9.34 -11.13 -25.41
N GLY A 106 -8.92 -10.13 -26.19
CA GLY A 106 -8.97 -8.73 -25.76
C GLY A 106 -7.87 -8.37 -24.77
N ASP A 107 -7.73 -7.08 -24.48
CA ASP A 107 -6.70 -6.55 -23.59
C ASP A 107 -7.30 -6.13 -22.25
N PRO A 108 -6.80 -6.61 -21.11
CA PRO A 108 -7.31 -6.19 -19.81
C PRO A 108 -7.04 -4.72 -19.46
N PHE A 109 -6.02 -4.06 -20.07
CA PHE A 109 -5.51 -2.70 -19.76
C PHE A 109 -5.03 -2.48 -18.31
N THR A 110 -5.60 -3.19 -17.34
CA THR A 110 -5.20 -3.26 -15.94
C THR A 110 -5.26 -4.71 -15.49
N VAL A 111 -4.20 -5.18 -14.85
CA VAL A 111 -4.10 -6.55 -14.35
C VAL A 111 -4.02 -6.52 -12.84
N ASP A 112 -4.92 -7.23 -12.18
CA ASP A 112 -4.87 -7.44 -10.73
C ASP A 112 -3.69 -8.36 -10.39
N ILE A 113 -2.87 -7.94 -9.43
CA ILE A 113 -1.76 -8.71 -8.89
C ILE A 113 -2.10 -9.09 -7.45
N PRO A 114 -2.09 -10.40 -7.09
CA PRO A 114 -2.28 -10.81 -5.72
C PRO A 114 -1.23 -10.18 -4.79
N GLY A 115 -1.68 -9.52 -3.72
CA GLY A 115 -0.79 -8.85 -2.76
C GLY A 115 0.20 -9.80 -2.08
N SER A 116 -0.15 -11.09 -1.94
CA SER A 116 0.72 -12.15 -1.42
C SER A 116 1.98 -12.42 -2.24
N LEU A 117 2.07 -11.88 -3.46
CA LEU A 117 3.27 -11.98 -4.29
C LEU A 117 4.35 -10.95 -3.90
N PHE A 118 3.99 -9.93 -3.12
CA PHE A 118 4.93 -8.92 -2.63
C PHE A 118 5.56 -9.35 -1.32
N VAL A 119 6.86 -9.08 -1.18
CA VAL A 119 7.62 -9.35 0.04
C VAL A 119 7.96 -8.04 0.73
N SER A 120 7.66 -7.93 2.02
CA SER A 120 7.98 -6.77 2.86
C SER A 120 9.47 -6.67 3.19
N GLY A 121 9.97 -5.45 3.38
CA GLY A 121 11.37 -5.15 3.71
C GLY A 121 12.34 -5.25 2.53
N VAL A 122 11.83 -5.40 1.29
CA VAL A 122 12.66 -5.52 0.08
C VAL A 122 12.06 -4.78 -1.10
N ASN A 123 12.89 -4.54 -2.11
CA ASN A 123 12.42 -4.05 -3.41
C ASN A 123 11.72 -5.17 -4.18
N ASN A 124 10.51 -4.88 -4.65
CA ASN A 124 9.73 -5.72 -5.54
C ASN A 124 9.72 -5.06 -6.92
N THR A 125 9.93 -5.86 -7.96
CA THR A 125 9.90 -5.40 -9.35
C THR A 125 8.70 -6.02 -10.05
N VAL A 126 7.81 -5.18 -10.56
CA VAL A 126 6.67 -5.61 -11.39
C VAL A 126 7.02 -5.35 -12.85
N THR A 127 6.96 -6.39 -13.67
CA THR A 127 7.24 -6.32 -15.11
C THR A 127 5.96 -6.58 -15.89
N THR A 128 5.62 -5.66 -16.80
CA THR A 128 4.43 -5.77 -17.66
C THR A 128 4.84 -5.88 -19.12
N ILE A 129 4.65 -7.05 -19.72
CA ILE A 129 5.05 -7.36 -21.09
C ILE A 129 3.82 -7.31 -21.99
N THR A 130 3.97 -6.71 -23.17
CA THR A 130 2.93 -6.68 -24.20
C THR A 130 3.25 -7.61 -25.36
N GLY A 131 2.29 -7.99 -26.18
CA GLY A 131 2.57 -8.81 -27.35
C GLY A 131 1.37 -8.93 -28.27
N VAL A 132 1.61 -9.48 -29.47
CA VAL A 132 0.54 -9.78 -30.43
C VAL A 132 0.16 -11.26 -30.46
N ASN A 133 1.05 -12.12 -29.96
CA ASN A 133 0.82 -13.55 -29.74
C ASN A 133 1.90 -14.10 -28.77
N PRO A 134 1.78 -15.34 -28.28
CA PRO A 134 2.72 -15.91 -27.31
C PRO A 134 4.17 -16.04 -27.80
N LYS A 135 4.41 -15.98 -29.12
CA LYS A 135 5.74 -16.07 -29.73
C LYS A 135 6.35 -14.70 -30.05
N ASN A 136 5.54 -13.64 -30.05
CA ASN A 136 5.95 -12.28 -30.36
C ASN A 136 5.58 -11.38 -29.18
N LEU A 137 6.35 -11.56 -28.11
CA LEU A 137 6.34 -10.71 -26.94
C LEU A 137 7.29 -9.53 -27.19
N THR A 138 6.87 -8.37 -26.76
CA THR A 138 7.63 -7.13 -26.78
C THR A 138 7.57 -6.49 -25.40
N GLY A 139 8.51 -5.61 -25.08
CA GLY A 139 8.36 -4.81 -23.86
C GLY A 139 7.10 -3.93 -23.90
N GLY A 140 6.73 -3.34 -22.77
CA GLY A 140 5.52 -2.52 -22.66
C GLY A 140 5.78 -1.02 -22.87
N SER A 141 4.86 -0.20 -22.36
CA SER A 141 4.98 1.26 -22.37
C SER A 141 5.82 1.81 -21.22
N VAL A 142 6.52 2.91 -21.48
CA VAL A 142 7.19 3.74 -20.47
C VAL A 142 6.19 4.32 -19.45
N ASP A 143 4.92 4.42 -19.83
CA ASP A 143 3.85 5.01 -19.02
C ASP A 143 3.16 4.00 -18.10
N ASN A 144 3.54 2.72 -18.15
CA ASN A 144 2.97 1.71 -17.24
C ASN A 144 3.28 2.07 -15.78
N ARG A 145 2.30 1.84 -14.90
CA ARG A 145 2.36 2.16 -13.47
C ARG A 145 1.88 0.99 -12.63
N LEU A 146 2.29 0.97 -11.38
CA LEU A 146 1.77 0.09 -10.35
C LEU A 146 0.94 0.92 -9.37
N ILE A 147 -0.31 0.53 -9.18
CA ILE A 147 -1.18 1.08 -8.14
C ILE A 147 -1.39 -0.01 -7.11
N TYR A 148 -1.05 0.25 -5.86
CA TYR A 148 -1.09 -0.78 -4.83
C TYR A 148 -1.51 -0.21 -3.48
N THR A 149 -2.23 -1.02 -2.72
CA THR A 149 -2.69 -0.69 -1.38
C THR A 149 -1.96 -1.59 -0.40
N MET A 150 -1.22 -0.96 0.52
CA MET A 150 -0.54 -1.61 1.63
C MET A 150 -1.19 -1.27 2.96
N LEU A 151 -1.04 -2.17 3.93
CA LEU A 151 -1.44 -2.00 5.32
C LEU A 151 -0.20 -1.71 6.14
N LEU A 152 -0.13 -0.50 6.72
CA LEU A 152 0.94 -0.09 7.63
C LEU A 152 0.50 -0.23 9.09
N THR A 153 1.44 -0.54 9.98
CA THR A 153 1.15 -0.62 11.41
C THR A 153 0.90 0.79 11.98
N GLY A 154 -0.29 1.01 12.53
CA GLY A 154 -0.71 2.29 13.12
C GLY A 154 -0.25 2.55 14.55
N SER A 155 0.64 1.70 15.07
CA SER A 155 1.25 1.86 16.39
C SER A 155 2.76 1.68 16.30
N VAL A 156 3.45 2.13 17.33
CA VAL A 156 4.85 1.83 17.58
C VAL A 156 5.00 1.20 18.95
N ASP A 157 5.89 0.22 19.07
CA ASP A 157 6.15 -0.43 20.34
C ASP A 157 6.96 0.47 21.28
N TYR A 158 6.99 0.07 22.56
CA TYR A 158 7.94 0.60 23.52
C TYR A 158 9.36 0.41 22.99
N ASP A 159 10.15 1.47 23.08
CA ASP A 159 11.58 1.43 22.77
C ASP A 159 12.37 1.41 24.08
N ARG A 160 13.16 2.46 24.34
CA ARG A 160 14.00 2.61 25.53
C ARG A 160 13.31 3.39 26.66
N VAL A 161 14.00 3.51 27.78
CA VAL A 161 13.56 4.40 28.87
C VAL A 161 14.01 5.82 28.60
N PHE A 162 13.05 6.74 28.67
CA PHE A 162 13.27 8.16 28.45
C PHE A 162 13.27 8.93 29.77
N LYS A 163 13.92 10.10 29.78
CA LYS A 163 13.97 10.98 30.95
C LYS A 163 12.71 11.81 31.13
N ARG A 164 11.93 11.97 30.05
CA ARG A 164 10.73 12.79 29.97
C ARG A 164 9.66 12.10 29.12
N ALA A 165 8.42 12.55 29.27
CA ALA A 165 7.27 12.13 28.48
C ALA A 165 6.27 13.30 28.39
N ASP A 166 6.77 14.51 28.15
CA ASP A 166 6.00 15.75 28.16
C ASP A 166 5.23 15.92 26.85
N GLY A 167 5.81 15.47 25.73
CA GLY A 167 5.26 15.64 24.39
C GLY A 167 5.49 17.03 23.80
N CYS A 168 4.79 17.32 22.70
CA CYS A 168 4.87 18.59 21.99
C CYS A 168 3.71 18.83 21.00
N ARG A 169 3.67 20.05 20.47
CA ARG A 169 2.81 20.39 19.32
C ARG A 169 3.50 20.02 18.02
N TRP A 170 3.01 18.98 17.36
CA TRP A 170 3.53 18.51 16.08
C TRP A 170 3.01 19.35 14.92
N ARG A 171 3.88 19.61 13.95
CA ARG A 171 3.56 20.08 12.62
C ARG A 171 3.96 19.01 11.60
N LEU A 172 2.99 18.61 10.79
CA LEU A 172 3.16 17.72 9.65
C LEU A 172 2.96 18.50 8.37
N ASP A 173 3.79 18.20 7.38
CA ASP A 173 3.64 18.61 6.01
C ASP A 173 3.38 17.32 5.19
N PHE A 174 2.41 17.36 4.27
CA PHE A 174 1.97 16.21 3.47
C PHE A 174 2.41 16.36 2.02
N GLU A 175 2.40 15.25 1.28
CA GLU A 175 2.71 15.18 -0.16
C GLU A 175 1.84 16.12 -1.03
N ASP A 176 0.59 16.35 -0.62
CA ASP A 176 -0.33 17.25 -1.34
C ASP A 176 -0.04 18.75 -1.12
N GLY A 177 1.02 19.07 -0.37
CA GLY A 177 1.43 20.41 0.00
C GLY A 177 0.60 21.03 1.12
N SER A 178 -0.38 20.30 1.67
CA SER A 178 -1.11 20.72 2.86
C SER A 178 -0.25 20.49 4.12
N ASN A 179 -0.68 21.11 5.22
CA ASN A 179 -0.05 20.90 6.52
C ASN A 179 -1.11 20.80 7.62
N GLN A 180 -0.72 20.14 8.69
CA GLN A 180 -1.55 19.99 9.88
C GLN A 180 -0.71 20.23 11.13
N THR A 181 -1.37 20.79 12.14
CA THR A 181 -0.80 20.84 13.49
C THR A 181 -1.70 20.14 14.48
N PHE A 182 -1.12 19.39 15.40
CA PHE A 182 -1.84 18.73 16.48
C PHE A 182 -0.95 18.62 17.72
N ASN A 183 -1.57 18.35 18.86
CA ASN A 183 -0.88 18.14 20.12
C ASN A 183 -0.72 16.64 20.37
N ALA A 184 0.49 16.20 20.73
CA ALA A 184 0.73 14.86 21.25
C ALA A 184 1.47 14.97 22.59
N PRO A 185 0.84 14.60 23.72
CA PRO A 185 -0.53 14.08 23.85
C PRO A 185 -1.61 15.15 23.56
N PRO A 186 -2.89 14.78 23.37
CA PRO A 186 -3.96 15.74 23.05
C PRO A 186 -4.13 16.85 24.10
N LEU A 187 -3.84 16.55 25.37
CA LEU A 187 -3.90 17.49 26.50
C LEU A 187 -2.60 18.28 26.73
N TYR A 188 -1.67 18.24 25.77
CA TYR A 188 -0.41 18.97 25.87
C TYR A 188 -0.66 20.49 25.94
N ASN A 189 -0.22 21.10 27.06
CA ASN A 189 -0.39 22.52 27.36
C ASN A 189 0.92 23.33 27.31
N GLY A 190 2.03 22.71 26.89
CA GLY A 190 3.32 23.39 26.79
C GLY A 190 3.47 24.22 25.50
N SER A 191 4.64 24.85 25.35
CA SER A 191 4.98 25.71 24.20
C SER A 191 5.96 25.08 23.19
N LYS A 192 6.51 23.89 23.49
CA LYS A 192 7.37 23.12 22.59
C LYS A 192 6.64 22.73 21.30
N SER A 193 7.28 22.98 20.16
CA SER A 193 6.83 22.59 18.83
C SER A 193 7.78 21.55 18.24
N CYS A 194 7.22 20.55 17.56
CA CYS A 194 7.94 19.48 16.87
C CYS A 194 7.62 19.44 15.38
N TYR A 195 8.58 18.94 14.60
CA TYR A 195 8.51 18.88 13.14
C TYR A 195 9.02 17.53 12.65
N TYR A 196 8.25 16.88 11.78
CA TYR A 196 8.65 15.61 11.18
C TYR A 196 9.78 15.79 10.14
N ILE A 197 9.56 16.68 9.15
CA ILE A 197 10.41 16.89 7.97
C ILE A 197 11.92 17.10 8.26
N ASN A 198 12.28 17.70 9.38
CA ASN A 198 13.67 17.97 9.76
C ASN A 198 14.13 17.18 11.00
N GLY A 199 13.34 16.21 11.46
CA GLY A 199 13.61 15.51 12.73
C GLY A 199 13.68 16.47 13.92
N GLY A 200 12.88 17.54 13.88
CA GLY A 200 12.86 18.57 14.92
C GLY A 200 12.01 18.14 16.11
N TYR A 201 12.52 17.24 16.95
CA TYR A 201 11.85 16.75 18.16
C TYR A 201 12.86 16.45 19.28
N ASP A 202 12.40 16.27 20.52
CA ASP A 202 13.27 15.86 21.63
C ASP A 202 13.37 14.34 21.70
N SER A 203 14.45 13.76 21.17
CA SER A 203 14.71 12.31 21.26
C SER A 203 14.91 11.77 22.70
N GLY A 204 14.96 12.66 23.70
CA GLY A 204 14.95 12.32 25.13
C GLY A 204 13.56 12.28 25.76
N ASP A 205 12.50 12.61 24.99
CA ASP A 205 11.10 12.57 25.38
C ASP A 205 10.41 11.35 24.74
N ALA A 206 9.78 10.50 25.56
CA ALA A 206 9.14 9.28 25.11
C ALA A 206 8.00 9.52 24.11
N VAL A 207 7.24 10.59 24.29
CA VAL A 207 6.08 10.87 23.45
C VAL A 207 6.55 11.39 22.10
N ASP A 208 7.50 12.32 22.10
CA ASP A 208 8.08 12.85 20.86
C ASP A 208 8.71 11.72 20.02
N ASP A 209 9.51 10.85 20.65
CA ASP A 209 10.16 9.73 19.96
C ASP A 209 9.14 8.76 19.36
N ALA A 210 8.11 8.39 20.13
CA ALA A 210 7.05 7.50 19.64
C ALA A 210 6.29 8.12 18.46
N VAL A 211 5.98 9.40 18.51
CA VAL A 211 5.32 10.10 17.40
C VAL A 211 6.22 10.17 16.18
N TYR A 212 7.50 10.50 16.35
CA TYR A 212 8.46 10.51 15.26
C TYR A 212 8.57 9.15 14.57
N ARG A 213 8.69 8.06 15.34
CA ARG A 213 8.75 6.69 14.81
C ARG A 213 7.46 6.24 14.13
N LEU A 214 6.31 6.73 14.58
CA LEU A 214 5.03 6.46 13.93
C LEU A 214 4.95 7.18 12.59
N LEU A 215 5.30 8.47 12.56
CA LEU A 215 5.28 9.28 11.35
C LEU A 215 6.31 8.78 10.32
N SER A 216 7.47 8.32 10.76
CA SER A 216 8.46 7.69 9.87
C SER A 216 8.01 6.37 9.27
N ARG A 217 6.93 5.76 9.78
CA ARG A 217 6.29 4.62 9.11
C ARG A 217 5.33 5.10 8.04
N LEU A 218 4.71 6.26 8.20
CA LEU A 218 3.73 6.83 7.27
C LEU A 218 4.35 7.64 6.13
N ASP A 219 5.66 7.87 6.19
CA ASP A 219 6.51 8.40 5.13
C ASP A 219 7.25 7.21 4.48
N VAL A 220 6.66 6.69 3.40
CA VAL A 220 7.01 5.45 2.71
C VAL A 220 8.24 5.63 1.82
N ASP A 221 8.41 6.81 1.22
CA ASP A 221 9.53 7.11 0.33
C ASP A 221 10.70 7.84 1.02
N GLY A 222 10.49 8.31 2.25
CA GLY A 222 11.51 8.84 3.15
C GLY A 222 11.94 10.26 2.81
N ASP A 223 11.08 11.04 2.18
CA ASP A 223 11.39 12.40 1.74
C ASP A 223 11.11 13.48 2.82
N GLY A 224 10.54 13.07 3.96
CA GLY A 224 10.20 13.93 5.08
C GLY A 224 8.77 14.49 5.03
N LEU A 225 7.98 14.11 4.04
CA LEU A 225 6.55 14.39 3.94
C LEU A 225 5.76 13.11 4.25
N VAL A 226 4.56 13.28 4.79
CA VAL A 226 3.70 12.13 5.13
C VAL A 226 2.81 11.80 3.92
N ASP A 227 2.88 10.56 3.43
CA ASP A 227 2.12 10.09 2.25
C ASP A 227 0.61 10.02 2.47
N VAL A 228 0.19 9.95 3.74
CA VAL A 228 -1.22 9.85 4.12
C VAL A 228 -1.72 11.23 4.53
N THR A 229 -2.58 11.84 3.73
CA THR A 229 -3.33 13.02 4.18
C THR A 229 -4.31 12.60 5.27
N ILE A 230 -3.99 12.90 6.52
CA ILE A 230 -4.87 12.62 7.66
C ILE A 230 -5.66 13.89 7.95
N ARG A 231 -6.98 13.80 8.04
CA ARG A 231 -7.78 14.97 8.43
C ARG A 231 -7.66 15.22 9.94
N GLY A 232 -7.76 16.49 10.32
CA GLY A 232 -7.70 16.98 11.71
C GLY A 232 -8.57 16.24 12.73
N ASP A 233 -9.72 15.74 12.28
CA ASP A 233 -10.72 15.01 13.05
C ASP A 233 -10.53 13.48 13.01
N GLN A 234 -9.56 12.99 12.25
CA GLN A 234 -9.31 11.57 12.01
C GLN A 234 -7.98 11.08 12.60
N LEU A 235 -7.13 11.98 13.09
CA LEU A 235 -5.89 11.64 13.79
C LEU A 235 -6.02 11.83 15.30
N ALA A 236 -6.12 10.74 16.04
CA ALA A 236 -5.93 10.73 17.48
C ALA A 236 -4.63 10.00 17.80
N ILE A 237 -3.64 10.73 18.33
CA ILE A 237 -2.43 10.12 18.87
C ILE A 237 -2.62 9.94 20.36
N GLU A 238 -2.82 8.70 20.78
CA GLU A 238 -2.84 8.32 22.19
C GLU A 238 -1.45 7.83 22.59
N ALA A 239 -0.79 8.60 23.45
CA ALA A 239 0.48 8.20 24.04
C ALA A 239 0.24 7.73 25.48
N PHE A 240 0.68 6.51 25.79
CA PHE A 240 0.65 5.97 27.16
C PHE A 240 2.08 5.97 27.72
N ALA A 241 2.32 6.81 28.72
CA ALA A 241 3.57 6.85 29.45
C ALA A 241 3.38 6.28 30.86
N ILE A 242 4.28 5.39 31.28
CA ILE A 242 4.29 4.83 32.63
C ILE A 242 5.37 5.56 33.43
N PRO A 243 5.01 6.47 34.35
CA PRO A 243 5.98 7.20 35.15
C PRO A 243 6.55 6.32 36.27
N ASN A 244 7.74 6.68 36.77
CA ASN A 244 8.32 6.17 38.01
C ASN A 244 8.53 4.64 38.07
N VAL A 245 8.91 4.01 36.96
CA VAL A 245 9.24 2.58 36.92
C VAL A 245 10.50 2.31 37.78
N PRO A 246 10.39 1.63 38.94
CA PRO A 246 11.50 1.51 39.91
C PRO A 246 12.63 0.57 39.45
N SER A 247 12.32 -0.34 38.52
CA SER A 247 13.31 -1.23 37.91
C SER A 247 12.85 -1.66 36.52
N LEU A 248 13.79 -1.93 35.62
CA LEU A 248 13.52 -2.48 34.28
C LEU A 248 12.93 -3.91 34.29
N TRP A 249 12.77 -4.51 35.48
CA TRP A 249 12.35 -5.91 35.69
C TRP A 249 10.96 -6.03 36.34
N GLY A 250 10.18 -4.96 36.53
CA GLY A 250 8.79 -5.11 36.96
C GLY A 250 8.00 -3.81 37.16
N PRO A 251 6.65 -3.89 37.25
CA PRO A 251 5.79 -5.06 37.05
C PRO A 251 5.45 -5.25 35.55
N GLY A 252 5.21 -6.49 35.13
CA GLY A 252 4.69 -6.76 33.78
C GLY A 252 3.28 -6.19 33.64
N ILE A 253 3.11 -5.16 32.84
CA ILE A 253 1.80 -4.58 32.55
C ILE A 253 1.17 -5.43 31.45
N VAL A 254 0.11 -6.16 31.83
CA VAL A 254 -0.74 -6.87 30.87
C VAL A 254 -1.85 -5.91 30.48
N GLU A 255 -1.76 -5.38 29.25
CA GLU A 255 -2.81 -4.55 28.68
C GLU A 255 -3.70 -5.39 27.77
N VAL A 256 -5.00 -5.42 28.05
CA VAL A 256 -6.01 -6.08 27.21
C VAL A 256 -6.91 -4.99 26.62
N ARG A 257 -6.83 -4.79 25.31
CA ARG A 257 -7.67 -3.86 24.56
C ARG A 257 -8.75 -4.65 23.81
N VAL A 258 -10.02 -4.38 24.09
CA VAL A 258 -11.17 -5.09 23.49
C VAL A 258 -12.05 -4.10 22.75
N TRP A 259 -11.87 -3.98 21.43
CA TRP A 259 -12.67 -3.07 20.62
C TRP A 259 -13.86 -3.79 20.00
N ALA A 260 -15.04 -3.20 20.15
CA ALA A 260 -16.30 -3.70 19.59
C ALA A 260 -16.67 -2.91 18.33
N ARG A 261 -17.23 -3.61 17.34
CA ARG A 261 -17.73 -3.03 16.07
C ARG A 261 -18.97 -2.17 16.28
#